data_AF-A0A1N6DP74-F1
#
_entry.id   AF-A0A1N6DP74-F1
#
_cell.length_a   1.000
_cell.length_b   1.000
_cell.length_c   1.000
_cell.angle_alpha   90.00
_cell.angle_beta   90.00
_cell.angle_gamma   90.00
#
_symmetry.space_group_name_H-M   'P 1'
#
loop_
_entity.id
_entity.type
_entity.pdbx_description
1 polymer ?
#
loop_
_entity_poly.entity_id
_entity_poly.type
_entity_poly.pdbx_seq_one_letter_code
_entity_poly.pdbx_strand_id
1 'polypeptide(L)'
;MAFEKKFVEIVCEKIEEIGISHNEFGRRAFGPPDGGRLWRSVRGVEGKKKPRKIAIHEAYDIAEVLGTDLPTLLWHVEKEFNL
;
A
#
# COMPACT_ATOMS: atom_id res chain seq x y z
N MET A 1 3.95 9.31 -10.75
CA MET A 1 2.57 8.79 -10.64
C MET A 1 2.47 7.33 -11.10
N ALA A 2 3.13 6.91 -12.19
CA ALA A 2 3.02 5.52 -12.66
C ALA A 2 3.66 4.52 -11.68
N PHE A 3 4.84 4.84 -11.16
CA PHE A 3 5.51 4.02 -10.14
C PHE A 3 4.68 3.91 -8.85
N GLU A 4 4.16 5.02 -8.33
CA GLU A 4 3.33 5.00 -7.11
C GLU A 4 2.04 4.20 -7.31
N LYS A 5 1.47 4.22 -8.52
CA LYS A 5 0.33 3.37 -8.86
C LYS A 5 0.72 1.89 -8.83
N LYS A 6 1.84 1.53 -9.46
CA LYS A 6 2.36 0.16 -9.46
C LYS A 6 2.71 -0.33 -8.05
N PHE A 7 3.28 0.54 -7.20
CA PHE A 7 3.49 0.25 -5.79
C PHE A 7 2.18 -0.16 -5.10
N VAL A 8 1.11 0.62 -5.28
CA VAL A 8 -0.21 0.31 -4.70
C VAL A 8 -0.79 -0.99 -5.25
N GLU A 9 -0.62 -1.27 -6.54
CA GLU A 9 -1.03 -2.54 -7.17
C GLU A 9 -0.33 -3.75 -6.53
N ILE A 10 1.01 -3.74 -6.43
CA ILE A 10 1.79 -4.80 -5.79
C ILE A 10 1.41 -4.97 -4.31
N VAL A 11 1.17 -3.88 -3.59
CA VAL A 11 0.68 -3.95 -2.21
C VAL A 11 -0.69 -4.62 -2.15
N CYS A 12 -1.60 -4.36 -3.09
CA CYS A 12 -2.90 -5.04 -3.13
C CYS A 12 -2.77 -6.54 -3.38
N GLU A 13 -1.92 -6.95 -4.32
CA GLU A 13 -1.62 -8.37 -4.58
C GLU A 13 -1.10 -9.07 -3.32
N LYS A 14 -0.13 -8.45 -2.63
CA LYS A 14 0.42 -9.01 -1.39
C LYS A 14 -0.59 -9.08 -0.26
N ILE A 15 -1.54 -8.14 -0.16
CA ILE A 15 -2.63 -8.21 0.82
C ILE A 15 -3.51 -9.44 0.56
N GLU A 16 -3.77 -9.77 -0.71
CA GLU A 16 -4.51 -10.97 -1.09
C GLU A 16 -3.72 -12.24 -0.76
N GLU A 17 -2.41 -12.27 -1.02
CA GLU A 17 -1.51 -13.39 -0.68
C GLU A 17 -1.49 -13.71 0.82
N ILE A 18 -1.42 -12.69 1.69
CA ILE A 18 -1.39 -12.88 3.15
C ILE A 18 -2.80 -13.09 3.75
N GLY A 19 -3.86 -12.98 2.95
CA GLY A 19 -5.22 -13.34 3.35
C GLY A 19 -5.91 -12.39 4.34
N ILE A 20 -5.53 -11.11 4.39
CA ILE A 20 -6.19 -10.11 5.26
C ILE A 20 -7.07 -9.15 4.45
N SER A 21 -8.14 -8.64 5.07
CA SER A 21 -8.96 -7.63 4.40
C SER A 21 -8.21 -6.30 4.25
N HIS A 22 -8.50 -5.53 3.19
CA HIS A 22 -7.92 -4.19 3.03
C HIS A 22 -8.26 -3.23 4.18
N ASN A 23 -9.41 -3.40 4.85
CA ASN A 23 -9.74 -2.57 6.01
C ASN A 23 -8.84 -2.89 7.21
N GLU A 24 -8.56 -4.18 7.41
CA GLU A 24 -7.63 -4.65 8.43
C GLU A 24 -6.20 -4.21 8.12
N PHE A 25 -5.74 -4.43 6.89
CA PHE A 25 -4.45 -3.94 6.42
C PHE A 25 -4.28 -2.43 6.70
N GLY A 26 -5.28 -1.63 6.31
CA GLY A 26 -5.23 -0.19 6.50
C GLY A 26 -5.10 0.21 7.97
N ARG A 27 -5.79 -0.47 8.89
CA ARG A 27 -5.65 -0.22 10.33
C ARG A 27 -4.28 -0.56 10.88
N ARG A 28 -3.64 -1.61 10.37
CA ARG A 28 -2.28 -2.01 10.77
C ARG A 28 -1.23 -1.05 10.22
N ALA A 29 -1.31 -0.71 8.94
CA ALA A 29 -0.29 0.10 8.25
C ALA A 29 -0.42 1.61 8.52
N PHE A 30 -1.62 2.12 8.78
CA PHE A 30 -1.86 3.57 8.96
C PHE A 30 -2.43 3.94 10.34
N GLY A 31 -2.60 2.95 11.22
CA GLY A 31 -3.06 3.14 12.60
C GLY A 31 -4.58 3.32 12.78
N PRO A 32 -5.13 3.04 13.98
CA PRO A 32 -6.52 3.31 14.32
C PRO A 32 -6.77 4.79 14.67
N PRO A 33 -8.02 5.29 14.54
CA PRO A 33 -9.19 4.59 14.00
C PRO A 33 -9.31 4.70 12.46
N ASP A 34 -8.56 5.61 11.85
CA ASP A 34 -8.74 6.06 10.48
C ASP A 34 -8.02 5.22 9.40
N GLY A 35 -7.15 4.28 9.77
CA GLY A 35 -6.24 3.64 8.83
C GLY A 35 -6.93 2.92 7.66
N GLY A 36 -8.08 2.30 7.89
CA GLY A 36 -8.89 1.72 6.80
C GLY A 36 -9.39 2.76 5.79
N ARG A 37 -9.73 3.98 6.25
CA ARG A 37 -10.11 5.10 5.38
C ARG A 37 -8.89 5.66 4.65
N LEU A 38 -7.77 5.81 5.34
CA LEU A 38 -6.51 6.27 4.74
C LEU A 38 -6.06 5.34 3.61
N TRP A 39 -6.09 4.02 3.82
CA TRP A 39 -5.77 3.07 2.76
C TRP A 39 -6.73 3.14 1.56
N ARG A 40 -8.04 3.32 1.79
CA ARG A 40 -9.00 3.57 0.69
C ARG A 40 -8.68 4.83 -0.11
N SER A 41 -8.22 5.90 0.57
CA SER A 41 -7.82 7.14 -0.09
C SER A 41 -6.54 6.99 -0.93
N VAL A 42 -5.59 6.15 -0.49
CA VAL A 42 -4.38 5.80 -1.25
C VAL A 42 -4.73 5.02 -2.51
N ARG A 43 -5.69 4.10 -2.43
CA ARG A 43 -6.18 3.32 -3.57
C ARG A 43 -7.11 4.10 -4.52
N GLY A 44 -7.44 5.35 -4.20
CA GLY A 44 -8.31 6.18 -5.05
C GLY A 44 -9.77 5.71 -5.12
N VAL A 45 -10.24 4.94 -4.13
CA VAL A 45 -11.63 4.41 -4.10
C VAL A 45 -12.65 5.50 -3.71
N GLU A 46 -12.20 6.63 -3.15
CA GLU A 46 -13.08 7.74 -2.71
C GLU A 46 -13.57 8.68 -3.85
N GLY A 47 -13.72 8.18 -5.07
CA GLY A 47 -14.29 8.92 -6.21
C GLY A 47 -13.34 9.95 -6.83
N LYS A 48 -13.84 11.17 -7.17
CA LYS A 48 -13.12 12.20 -7.95
C LYS A 48 -11.90 12.83 -7.27
N LYS A 49 -11.52 12.39 -6.07
CA LYS A 49 -10.35 12.92 -5.35
C LYS A 49 -9.08 12.25 -5.88
N LYS A 50 -8.03 13.04 -6.10
CA LYS A 50 -6.70 12.49 -6.41
C LYS A 50 -6.29 11.53 -5.29
N PRO A 51 -5.77 10.34 -5.62
CA PRO A 51 -5.29 9.41 -4.61
C PRO A 51 -4.28 10.06 -3.66
N ARG A 52 -4.38 9.72 -2.38
CA ARG A 52 -3.45 10.20 -1.36
C ARG A 52 -2.06 9.60 -1.63
N LYS A 53 -1.02 10.44 -1.54
CA LYS A 53 0.38 9.96 -1.60
C LYS A 53 0.77 9.26 -0.30
N ILE A 54 1.61 8.24 -0.41
CA ILE A 54 2.20 7.53 0.72
C ILE A 54 3.45 8.28 1.18
N ALA A 55 3.56 8.56 2.47
CA ALA A 55 4.77 9.10 3.07
C ALA A 55 5.81 7.99 3.32
N ILE A 56 7.09 8.35 3.46
CA ILE A 56 8.16 7.35 3.58
C ILE A 56 7.99 6.44 4.80
N HIS A 57 7.57 6.98 5.96
CA HIS A 57 7.33 6.17 7.16
C HIS A 57 6.19 5.17 6.95
N GLU A 58 5.11 5.58 6.26
CA GLU A 58 4.00 4.69 5.93
C GLU A 58 4.44 3.58 4.98
N ALA A 59 5.41 3.84 4.10
CA ALA A 59 5.96 2.80 3.25
C ALA A 59 6.71 1.73 4.07
N TYR A 60 7.40 2.13 5.15
CA TYR A 60 7.99 1.18 6.11
C TYR A 60 6.91 0.39 6.84
N ASP A 61 5.88 1.06 7.37
CA ASP A 61 4.77 0.42 8.09
C ASP A 61 4.03 -0.57 7.18
N ILE A 62 3.82 -0.21 5.90
CA ILE A 62 3.26 -1.09 4.88
C ILE A 62 4.12 -2.34 4.71
N ALA A 63 5.43 -2.19 4.53
CA ALA A 63 6.33 -3.31 4.32
C ALA A 63 6.31 -4.27 5.52
N GLU A 64 6.34 -3.72 6.74
CA GLU A 64 6.25 -4.51 7.98
C GLU A 64 4.95 -5.33 8.06
N VAL A 65 3.81 -4.71 7.75
CA VAL A 65 2.50 -5.42 7.73
C VAL A 65 2.46 -6.53 6.67
N LEU A 66 3.16 -6.34 5.54
CA LEU A 66 3.30 -7.35 4.50
C LEU A 66 4.33 -8.45 4.84
N GLY A 67 4.97 -8.38 6.02
CA GLY A 67 5.97 -9.35 6.45
C GLY A 67 7.29 -9.25 5.67
N THR A 68 7.65 -8.06 5.19
CA THR A 68 8.89 -7.80 4.43
C THR A 68 9.53 -6.49 4.87
N ASP A 69 10.62 -6.09 4.20
CA ASP A 69 11.27 -4.80 4.37
C ASP A 69 11.04 -3.89 3.16
N LEU A 70 11.15 -2.57 3.36
CA LEU A 70 10.88 -1.59 2.32
C LEU A 70 11.81 -1.75 1.10
N PRO A 71 13.15 -1.94 1.25
CA PRO A 71 14.01 -2.24 0.10
C PRO A 71 13.55 -3.43 -0.75
N THR A 72 13.21 -4.56 -0.13
CA THR A 72 12.71 -5.76 -0.83
C THR A 72 11.40 -5.48 -1.56
N LEU A 73 10.46 -4.78 -0.90
CA LEU A 73 9.20 -4.38 -1.52
C LEU A 73 9.42 -3.45 -2.74
N LEU A 74 10.28 -2.44 -2.60
CA LEU A 74 10.58 -1.50 -3.70
C LEU A 74 11.29 -2.18 -4.86
N TRP A 75 12.19 -3.12 -4.58
CA TRP A 75 12.84 -3.91 -5.64
C TRP A 75 11.81 -4.70 -6.45
N HIS A 76 10.82 -5.31 -5.78
CA HIS A 76 9.75 -6.03 -6.47
C HIS A 76 8.89 -5.10 -7.34
N VAL A 77 8.54 -3.92 -6.81
CA VAL A 77 7.80 -2.91 -7.57
C VAL A 77 8.59 -2.43 -8.78
N GLU A 78 9.88 -2.14 -8.62
CA GLU A 78 10.76 -1.69 -9.71
C GLU A 78 10.91 -2.77 -10.79
N LYS A 79 11.08 -4.03 -10.38
CA LYS A 79 11.14 -5.16 -11.31
C LYS A 79 9.87 -5.26 -12.14
N GLU A 80 8.70 -5.24 -11.50
CA GLU A 80 7.40 -5.35 -12.18
C GLU A 80 6.99 -4.07 -12.94
N PHE A 81 7.58 -2.92 -12.62
CA PHE A 81 7.32 -1.66 -13.32
C PHE A 81 8.06 -1.55 -14.66
N ASN A 82 9.21 -2.21 -14.78
CA ASN A 82 10.06 -2.19 -15.98
C ASN A 82 9.86 -3.42 -16.90
N LEU A 83 9.00 -4.36 -16.51
CA LEU A 83 8.56 -5.49 -17.35
C LEU A 83 7.36 -5.07 -18.22
#